data_AF-A0A7S3M2W4-F1
#
_entry.id   AF-A0A7S3M2W4-F1
#
_cell.length_a   1.000
_cell.length_b   1.000
_cell.length_c   1.000
_cell.angle_alpha   90.00
_cell.angle_beta   90.00
_cell.angle_gamma   90.00
#
_symmetry.space_group_name_H-M   'P 1'
#
loop_
_entity.id
_entity.type
_entity.pdbx_description
1 polymer ?
#
loop_
_entity_poly.entity_id
_entity_poly.type
_entity_poly.pdbx_seq_one_letter_code
_entity_poly.pdbx_strand_id
1 'polypeptide(L)'
;DNAARNATNVTNVTNDTCALAVATVEALLAGNRTPSLDPSSRSRSLRGKASHTLTRGDTGNPFESRPFYVNPTYISELESSIATAEDEVKCTLESMRGVPSAFWLDSKAKILGKGSNTMQGILQDAASKSPPQLVVFIVYDLPNRDCHAKASNGEICCTYKEDGSCDYIKAGDCSAGLDEYSSEY
;
A
#
# COMPACT_ATOMS: atom_id res chain seq x y z
N ASP A 1 4.37 -24.27 -0.87
CA ASP A 1 5.79 -24.20 -0.52
C ASP A 1 6.60 -23.46 -1.58
N ASN A 2 7.43 -22.51 -1.12
CA ASN A 2 8.37 -21.66 -1.87
C ASN A 2 7.84 -20.49 -2.73
N ALA A 3 6.97 -19.64 -2.16
CA ALA A 3 6.77 -18.26 -2.65
C ALA A 3 6.81 -17.17 -1.56
N ALA A 4 7.03 -17.52 -0.28
CA ALA A 4 6.96 -16.58 0.84
C ALA A 4 8.32 -16.30 1.51
N ARG A 5 9.42 -16.37 0.76
CA ARG A 5 10.77 -16.19 1.32
C ARG A 5 11.64 -15.32 0.42
N ASN A 6 11.32 -14.03 0.28
CA ASN A 6 12.35 -13.05 -0.07
C ASN A 6 11.91 -11.61 0.19
N ALA A 7 12.05 -11.13 1.43
CA ALA A 7 12.33 -9.72 1.76
C ALA A 7 12.54 -9.58 3.27
N THR A 8 13.62 -10.17 3.79
CA THR A 8 14.15 -9.76 5.10
C THR A 8 15.47 -9.07 4.84
N ASN A 9 15.48 -7.75 4.93
CA ASN A 9 16.66 -6.96 5.24
C ASN A 9 16.18 -5.68 5.94
N VAL A 10 15.64 -5.88 7.14
CA VAL A 10 15.52 -4.81 8.14
C VAL A 10 16.94 -4.63 8.68
N THR A 11 17.67 -3.64 8.17
CA THR A 11 18.97 -3.28 8.73
C THR A 11 18.77 -2.66 10.11
N ASN A 12 19.29 -3.35 11.13
CA ASN A 12 19.43 -2.98 12.54
C ASN A 12 19.01 -1.55 12.94
N VAL A 13 17.90 -1.46 13.67
CA VAL A 13 17.50 -0.26 14.42
C VAL A 13 18.25 -0.31 15.76
N THR A 14 19.21 0.59 15.95
CA THR A 14 19.87 0.79 17.24
C THR A 14 18.88 1.35 18.26
N ASN A 15 19.01 0.91 19.51
CA ASN A 15 18.24 1.34 20.68
C ASN A 15 18.26 2.86 20.87
N ASP A 16 17.33 3.56 20.24
CA ASP A 16 16.62 4.74 20.76
C ASP A 16 15.47 5.07 19.80
N THR A 17 14.35 5.44 20.39
CA THR A 17 13.00 5.67 19.87
C THR A 17 12.84 6.33 18.49
N CYS A 18 11.76 5.91 17.81
CA CYS A 18 11.18 6.39 16.54
C CYS A 18 11.92 6.00 15.25
N ALA A 19 11.47 4.90 14.62
CA ALA A 19 11.76 4.61 13.22
C ALA A 19 10.63 5.16 12.33
N LEU A 20 10.94 6.05 11.39
CA LEU A 20 10.11 6.23 10.20
C LEU A 20 10.57 5.21 9.16
N ALA A 21 9.70 4.28 8.78
CA ALA A 21 9.94 3.37 7.67
C ALA A 21 9.16 3.87 6.44
N VAL A 22 9.87 4.37 5.42
CA VAL A 22 9.30 4.61 4.09
C VAL A 22 9.47 3.31 3.32
N ALA A 23 8.37 2.59 3.08
CA ALA A 23 8.37 1.41 2.22
C ALA A 23 7.74 1.75 0.86
N THR A 24 8.49 1.58 -0.22
CA THR A 24 7.98 1.64 -1.59
C THR A 24 7.50 0.26 -2.02
N VAL A 25 6.22 0.14 -2.39
CA VAL A 25 5.63 -1.10 -2.93
C VAL A 25 5.40 -0.92 -4.42
N GLU A 26 6.17 -1.60 -5.26
CA GLU A 26 5.88 -1.71 -6.70
C GLU A 26 5.00 -2.95 -6.96
N ALA A 27 3.83 -2.74 -7.56
CA ALA A 27 2.95 -3.82 -8.01
C ALA A 27 2.94 -3.92 -9.54
N LEU A 28 3.29 -5.07 -10.10
CA LEU A 28 3.08 -5.40 -11.51
C LEU A 28 1.85 -6.31 -11.66
N LEU A 29 0.86 -5.90 -12.47
CA LEU A 29 -0.21 -6.78 -12.94
C LEU A 29 -0.06 -7.00 -14.45
N ALA A 30 0.17 -8.26 -14.84
CA ALA A 30 0.23 -8.68 -16.23
C ALA A 30 -1.20 -8.88 -16.79
N GLY A 31 -1.62 -8.03 -17.72
CA GLY A 31 -2.88 -8.17 -18.45
C GLY A 31 -2.79 -9.21 -19.58
N ASN A 32 -3.65 -10.23 -19.54
CA ASN A 32 -3.77 -11.24 -20.59
C ASN A 32 -4.58 -10.69 -21.78
N ARG A 33 -3.93 -10.42 -22.92
CA ARG A 33 -4.63 -10.22 -24.21
C ARG A 33 -4.71 -11.55 -24.96
N THR A 34 -5.91 -11.93 -25.35
CA THR A 34 -6.20 -13.04 -26.27
C THR A 34 -5.84 -12.67 -27.71
N PRO A 35 -5.15 -13.54 -28.48
CA PRO A 35 -5.15 -13.45 -29.93
C PRO A 35 -6.07 -14.51 -30.56
N SER A 36 -6.58 -14.11 -31.72
CA SER A 36 -7.58 -14.75 -32.58
C SER A 36 -6.95 -15.73 -33.60
N LEU A 37 -7.66 -16.84 -33.86
CA LEU A 37 -7.75 -17.74 -35.03
C LEU A 37 -6.52 -18.48 -35.63
N ASP A 38 -6.55 -19.83 -35.62
CA ASP A 38 -6.78 -20.75 -36.78
C ASP A 38 -6.16 -22.16 -36.51
N PRO A 39 -6.80 -23.31 -36.84
CA PRO A 39 -6.35 -24.63 -36.39
C PRO A 39 -5.72 -25.45 -37.52
N SER A 40 -4.40 -25.62 -37.53
CA SER A 40 -3.79 -26.83 -38.13
C SER A 40 -2.34 -27.05 -37.72
N SER A 41 -2.03 -28.33 -37.51
CA SER A 41 -0.71 -28.97 -37.44
C SER A 41 -0.01 -29.10 -36.07
N ARG A 42 0.22 -30.38 -35.73
CA ARG A 42 0.90 -30.92 -34.54
C ARG A 42 2.42 -30.88 -34.70
N SER A 43 3.17 -30.57 -33.64
CA SER A 43 4.27 -31.40 -33.07
C SER A 43 4.95 -30.69 -31.89
N ARG A 44 5.63 -31.46 -31.05
CA ARG A 44 6.01 -31.21 -29.64
C ARG A 44 7.14 -30.20 -29.40
N SER A 45 7.03 -29.56 -28.23
CA SER A 45 8.08 -29.30 -27.23
C SER A 45 9.32 -28.51 -27.65
N LEU A 46 9.40 -27.26 -27.18
CA LEU A 46 10.29 -26.86 -26.09
C LEU A 46 9.75 -25.56 -25.46
N ARG A 47 9.55 -25.61 -24.14
CA ARG A 47 9.10 -24.49 -23.29
C ARG A 47 10.10 -23.35 -23.38
N GLY A 48 9.81 -22.34 -24.20
CA GLY A 48 10.35 -21.00 -24.02
C GLY A 48 9.72 -20.41 -22.76
N LYS A 49 10.41 -20.52 -21.61
CA LYS A 49 10.14 -19.63 -20.48
C LYS A 49 10.47 -18.23 -20.99
N ALA A 50 9.45 -17.42 -21.27
CA ALA A 50 9.63 -15.97 -21.31
C ALA A 50 10.05 -15.57 -19.88
N SER A 51 11.36 -15.52 -19.65
CA SER A 51 11.93 -14.83 -18.51
C SER A 51 11.54 -13.37 -18.72
N HIS A 52 10.50 -12.90 -18.04
CA HIS A 52 10.41 -11.47 -17.74
C HIS A 52 11.54 -11.21 -16.77
N THR A 53 12.70 -10.91 -17.34
CA THR A 53 13.80 -10.28 -16.64
C THR A 53 13.21 -8.97 -16.12
N LEU A 54 12.88 -8.93 -14.82
CA LEU A 54 12.74 -7.67 -14.11
C LEU A 54 14.10 -7.00 -14.27
N THR A 55 14.22 -6.07 -15.21
CA THR A 55 15.33 -5.14 -15.21
C THR A 55 15.14 -4.31 -13.94
N ARG A 56 15.81 -4.72 -12.87
CA ARG A 56 16.23 -3.82 -11.78
C ARG A 56 16.94 -2.65 -12.46
N GLY A 57 16.21 -1.59 -12.81
CA GLY A 57 16.64 -0.81 -13.96
C GLY A 57 16.05 0.57 -14.18
N ASP A 58 15.23 1.11 -13.30
CA ASP A 58 15.03 2.57 -13.28
C ASP A 58 15.80 3.13 -12.09
N THR A 59 17.08 3.48 -12.30
CA THR A 59 17.84 4.34 -11.39
C THR A 59 17.40 5.82 -11.51
N GLY A 60 16.36 6.09 -12.30
CA GLY A 60 15.75 7.40 -12.49
C GLY A 60 14.72 7.73 -11.42
N ASN A 61 14.08 8.89 -11.54
CA ASN A 61 13.04 9.32 -10.63
C ASN A 61 11.81 8.40 -10.75
N PRO A 62 11.39 7.69 -9.68
CA PRO A 62 10.27 6.74 -9.75
C PRO A 62 8.90 7.39 -10.03
N PHE A 63 8.80 8.73 -9.92
CA PHE A 63 7.60 9.50 -10.19
C PHE A 63 7.56 10.06 -11.63
N GLU A 64 8.68 10.02 -12.34
CA GLU A 64 8.79 10.67 -13.64
C GLU A 64 7.96 9.94 -14.69
N SER A 65 7.22 10.72 -15.50
CA SER A 65 6.41 10.24 -16.63
C SER A 65 5.36 9.17 -16.31
N ARG A 66 4.98 8.98 -15.04
CA ARG A 66 3.92 8.07 -14.63
C ARG A 66 2.67 8.85 -14.21
N PRO A 67 1.49 8.60 -14.80
CA PRO A 67 0.27 9.20 -14.31
C PRO A 67 -0.04 8.64 -12.93
N PHE A 68 -0.35 9.51 -11.98
CA PHE A 68 -0.71 9.10 -10.63
C PHE A 68 -2.15 8.58 -10.60
N TYR A 69 -2.38 7.63 -9.71
CA TYR A 69 -3.69 7.10 -9.42
C TYR A 69 -4.48 8.07 -8.53
N VAL A 70 -5.74 8.31 -8.87
CA VAL A 70 -6.67 9.06 -8.03
C VAL A 70 -7.65 8.07 -7.42
N ASN A 71 -7.65 7.98 -6.09
CA ASN A 71 -8.45 6.98 -5.38
C ASN A 71 -9.96 7.33 -5.44
N PRO A 72 -10.84 6.44 -5.93
CA PRO A 72 -12.28 6.66 -5.94
C PRO A 72 -12.90 6.94 -4.56
N THR A 73 -12.35 6.38 -3.48
CA THR A 73 -12.81 6.69 -2.11
C THR A 73 -12.56 8.15 -1.78
N TYR A 74 -11.37 8.68 -2.09
CA TYR A 74 -11.03 10.09 -1.87
C TYR A 74 -11.99 11.02 -2.64
N ILE A 75 -12.30 10.67 -3.89
CA ILE A 75 -13.30 11.41 -4.68
C ILE A 75 -14.66 11.38 -3.97
N SER A 76 -15.11 10.21 -3.50
CA SER A 76 -16.39 10.09 -2.79
C SER A 76 -16.44 10.91 -1.49
N GLU A 77 -15.33 11.00 -0.76
CA GLU A 77 -15.22 11.84 0.44
C GLU A 77 -15.30 13.34 0.08
N LEU A 78 -14.62 13.76 -0.99
CA LEU A 78 -14.73 15.12 -1.51
C LEU A 78 -16.17 15.45 -1.94
N GLU A 79 -16.86 14.55 -2.64
CA GLU A 79 -18.26 14.80 -3.07
C GLU A 79 -19.17 15.10 -1.88
N SER A 80 -18.97 14.42 -0.75
CA SER A 80 -19.75 14.69 0.46
C SER A 80 -19.54 16.12 0.98
N SER A 81 -18.30 16.63 0.89
CA SER A 81 -17.97 18.00 1.27
C SER A 81 -18.51 19.01 0.26
N ILE A 82 -18.33 18.74 -1.04
CA ILE A 82 -18.80 19.58 -2.16
C ILE A 82 -20.32 19.77 -2.11
N ALA A 83 -21.07 18.74 -1.71
CA ALA A 83 -22.53 18.81 -1.59
C ALA A 83 -23.00 19.87 -0.58
N THR A 84 -22.17 20.22 0.39
CA THR A 84 -22.49 21.19 1.46
C THR A 84 -21.71 22.50 1.38
N ALA A 85 -20.69 22.58 0.52
CA ALA A 85 -19.87 23.77 0.35
C ALA A 85 -20.53 24.78 -0.59
N GLU A 86 -20.17 26.06 -0.42
CA GLU A 86 -20.64 27.17 -1.25
C GLU A 86 -19.46 27.99 -1.80
N ASP A 87 -19.74 28.80 -2.81
CA ASP A 87 -18.83 29.79 -3.40
C ASP A 87 -17.42 29.26 -3.74
N GLU A 88 -16.39 30.00 -3.34
CA GLU A 88 -14.99 29.71 -3.61
C GLU A 88 -14.54 28.39 -2.98
N VAL A 89 -15.10 28.00 -1.84
CA VAL A 89 -14.79 26.72 -1.18
C VAL A 89 -15.26 25.56 -2.05
N LYS A 90 -16.49 25.64 -2.59
CA LYS A 90 -17.00 24.62 -3.50
C LYS A 90 -16.14 24.52 -4.76
N CYS A 91 -15.82 25.66 -5.38
CA CYS A 91 -14.96 25.71 -6.57
C CYS A 91 -13.59 25.06 -6.31
N THR A 92 -13.00 25.34 -5.14
CA THR A 92 -11.73 24.75 -4.72
C THR A 92 -11.85 23.23 -4.56
N LEU A 93 -12.85 22.73 -3.84
CA LEU A 93 -13.05 21.29 -3.64
C LEU A 93 -13.32 20.55 -4.96
N GLU A 94 -14.08 21.14 -5.87
CA GLU A 94 -14.33 20.57 -7.21
C GLU A 94 -13.03 20.43 -8.02
N SER A 95 -12.11 21.40 -7.90
CA SER A 95 -10.80 21.33 -8.55
C SER A 95 -9.90 20.23 -7.96
N MET A 96 -10.08 19.88 -6.69
CA MET A 96 -9.29 18.86 -5.99
C MET A 96 -9.66 17.42 -6.37
N ARG A 97 -10.81 17.18 -7.01
CA ARG A 97 -11.27 15.83 -7.41
C ARG A 97 -10.24 15.05 -8.23
N GLY A 98 -9.46 15.74 -9.06
CA GLY A 98 -8.44 15.13 -9.92
C GLY A 98 -7.05 15.06 -9.29
N VAL A 99 -6.87 15.54 -8.06
CA VAL A 99 -5.57 15.60 -7.40
C VAL A 99 -5.25 14.24 -6.78
N PRO A 100 -4.15 13.57 -7.17
CA PRO A 100 -3.76 12.32 -6.56
C PRO A 100 -3.29 12.56 -5.12
N SER A 101 -3.60 11.62 -4.23
CA SER A 101 -3.17 11.61 -2.84
C SER A 101 -2.60 10.24 -2.47
N ALA A 102 -1.75 10.22 -1.45
CA ALA A 102 -1.25 8.96 -0.91
C ALA A 102 -2.36 8.26 -0.10
N PHE A 103 -2.43 6.93 -0.18
CA PHE A 103 -3.34 6.14 0.63
C PHE A 103 -2.67 5.66 1.91
N TRP A 104 -3.33 5.88 3.05
CA TRP A 104 -2.82 5.50 4.36
C TRP A 104 -3.08 4.02 4.65
N LEU A 105 -2.01 3.31 4.99
CA LEU A 105 -2.02 1.95 5.54
C LEU A 105 -1.79 2.07 7.05
N ASP A 106 -2.84 2.53 7.72
CA ASP A 106 -2.92 2.84 9.16
C ASP A 106 -3.65 1.76 9.96
N SER A 107 -4.03 0.67 9.30
CA SER A 107 -4.56 -0.54 9.92
C SER A 107 -4.43 -1.78 9.02
N LYS A 108 -4.42 -2.97 9.63
CA LYS A 108 -4.33 -4.27 8.95
C LYS A 108 -5.44 -4.47 7.93
N ALA A 109 -6.63 -4.01 8.29
CA ALA A 109 -7.82 -4.13 7.46
C ALA A 109 -7.70 -3.40 6.11
N LYS A 110 -6.75 -2.45 5.98
CA LYS A 110 -6.51 -1.70 4.74
C LYS A 110 -5.49 -2.38 3.82
N ILE A 111 -4.90 -3.52 4.18
CA ILE A 111 -3.93 -4.22 3.32
C ILE A 111 -4.66 -5.09 2.29
N LEU A 112 -5.38 -6.10 2.76
CA LEU A 112 -5.98 -7.15 1.95
C LEU A 112 -7.47 -6.91 1.74
N GLY A 113 -7.96 -7.26 0.55
CA GLY A 113 -9.38 -7.15 0.23
C GLY A 113 -9.64 -6.65 -1.18
N LYS A 114 -10.85 -6.11 -1.36
CA LYS A 114 -11.35 -5.60 -2.64
C LYS A 114 -11.76 -4.15 -2.47
N GLY A 115 -11.83 -3.44 -3.60
CA GLY A 115 -12.27 -2.05 -3.64
C GLY A 115 -11.21 -1.05 -3.19
N SER A 116 -11.56 0.22 -3.32
CA SER A 116 -10.63 1.36 -3.20
C SER A 116 -10.24 1.74 -1.78
N ASN A 117 -10.67 0.95 -0.78
CA ASN A 117 -10.32 1.11 0.65
C ASN A 117 -9.25 0.12 1.12
N THR A 118 -8.66 -0.66 0.20
CA THR A 118 -7.62 -1.64 0.52
C THR A 118 -6.47 -1.51 -0.47
N MET A 119 -5.23 -1.73 -0.02
CA MET A 119 -4.03 -1.72 -0.85
C MET A 119 -4.20 -2.69 -2.02
N GLN A 120 -4.65 -3.91 -1.76
CA GLN A 120 -4.87 -4.92 -2.80
C GLN A 120 -5.88 -4.46 -3.85
N GLY A 121 -7.02 -3.90 -3.46
CA GLY A 121 -8.03 -3.42 -4.40
C GLY A 121 -7.58 -2.17 -5.16
N ILE A 122 -6.86 -1.24 -4.51
CA ILE A 122 -6.28 -0.06 -5.15
C ILE A 122 -5.27 -0.46 -6.22
N LEU A 123 -4.33 -1.36 -5.90
CA LEU A 123 -3.33 -1.84 -6.85
C LEU A 123 -3.98 -2.54 -8.05
N GLN A 124 -5.05 -3.30 -7.82
CA GLN A 124 -5.85 -3.92 -8.89
C GLN A 124 -6.50 -2.89 -9.81
N ASP A 125 -7.14 -1.86 -9.27
CA ASP A 125 -7.76 -0.82 -10.11
C ASP A 125 -6.72 0.02 -10.86
N ALA A 126 -5.65 0.44 -10.16
CA ALA A 126 -4.58 1.25 -10.75
C ALA A 126 -3.89 0.55 -11.92
N ALA A 127 -3.63 -0.75 -11.82
CA ALA A 127 -3.01 -1.49 -12.91
C ALA A 127 -3.97 -1.88 -14.03
N SER A 128 -5.29 -1.80 -13.80
CA SER A 128 -6.30 -1.99 -14.86
C SER A 128 -6.36 -0.80 -15.83
N LYS A 129 -5.79 0.35 -15.45
CA LYS A 129 -5.75 1.56 -16.30
C LYS A 129 -4.71 1.41 -17.42
N SER A 130 -4.84 2.25 -18.45
CA SER A 130 -3.94 2.28 -19.61
C SER A 130 -3.45 3.71 -19.90
N PRO A 131 -2.19 4.06 -19.60
CA PRO A 131 -1.18 3.19 -18.94
C PRO A 131 -1.53 2.92 -17.46
N PRO A 132 -0.96 1.87 -16.85
CA PRO A 132 -1.04 1.65 -15.41
C PRO A 132 -0.66 2.90 -14.63
N GLN A 133 -1.44 3.23 -13.60
CA GLN A 133 -1.23 4.43 -12.80
C GLN A 133 -0.35 4.15 -11.58
N LEU A 134 0.50 5.11 -11.22
CA LEU A 134 1.36 5.06 -10.04
C LEU A 134 0.55 5.35 -8.78
N VAL A 135 0.63 4.45 -7.80
CA VAL A 135 0.00 4.62 -6.49
C VAL A 135 1.07 4.98 -5.46
N VAL A 136 0.74 5.87 -4.52
CA VAL A 136 1.58 6.19 -3.37
C VAL A 136 0.87 5.72 -2.11
N PHE A 137 1.60 5.01 -1.25
CA PHE A 137 1.12 4.57 0.06
C PHE A 137 1.92 5.23 1.18
N ILE A 138 1.27 5.45 2.32
CA ILE A 138 1.91 5.79 3.58
C ILE A 138 1.74 4.59 4.51
N VAL A 139 2.84 3.97 4.91
CA VAL A 139 2.82 2.91 5.94
C VAL A 139 2.82 3.56 7.31
N TYR A 140 1.76 3.34 8.08
CA TYR A 140 1.53 4.07 9.32
C TYR A 140 0.82 3.23 10.37
N ASP A 141 1.31 2.02 10.66
CA ASP A 141 0.75 1.18 11.73
C ASP A 141 1.83 0.53 12.61
N LEU A 142 2.84 1.32 12.98
CA LEU A 142 3.88 0.85 13.89
C LEU A 142 3.31 0.53 15.29
N PRO A 143 3.87 -0.47 16.00
CA PRO A 143 3.53 -0.70 17.39
C PRO A 143 3.72 0.55 18.27
N ASN A 144 2.76 0.81 19.17
CA ASN A 144 2.68 2.04 19.96
C ASN A 144 2.85 3.31 19.10
N ARG A 145 2.21 3.33 17.92
CA ARG A 145 2.17 4.51 17.06
C ARG A 145 1.81 5.76 17.85
N ASP A 146 2.41 6.88 17.48
CA ASP A 146 2.14 8.20 18.09
C ASP A 146 2.56 8.29 19.57
N CYS A 147 3.71 7.72 19.92
CA CYS A 147 4.20 7.59 21.30
C CYS A 147 4.41 8.91 22.08
N HIS A 148 4.40 10.07 21.40
CA HIS A 148 4.44 11.39 22.04
C HIS A 148 3.15 12.21 21.86
N ALA A 149 2.14 11.64 21.22
CA ALA A 149 0.82 12.26 21.11
C ALA A 149 0.01 12.05 22.39
N LYS A 150 -1.00 12.90 22.58
CA LYS A 150 -1.95 12.75 23.70
C LYS A 150 -2.95 11.59 23.48
N ALA A 151 -3.08 11.13 22.24
CA ALA A 151 -3.96 10.04 21.85
C ALA A 151 -3.39 9.36 20.61
N SER A 152 -3.66 8.07 20.49
CA SER A 152 -3.31 7.24 19.32
C SER A 152 -4.50 6.34 18.98
N ASN A 153 -4.70 6.16 17.67
CA ASN A 153 -5.62 5.16 17.12
C ASN A 153 -4.85 3.95 16.56
N GLY A 154 -3.59 3.74 16.97
CA GLY A 154 -2.81 2.57 16.56
C GLY A 154 -3.41 1.30 17.14
N GLU A 155 -3.47 0.22 16.35
CA GLU A 155 -4.08 -1.04 16.78
C GLU A 155 -3.09 -2.00 17.45
N ILE A 156 -1.78 -1.76 17.29
CA ILE A 156 -0.72 -2.66 17.77
C ILE A 156 -0.01 -2.05 18.97
N CYS A 157 0.08 -2.80 20.07
CA CYS A 157 0.78 -2.38 21.28
C CYS A 157 2.19 -2.97 21.34
N CYS A 158 3.17 -2.20 21.83
CA CYS A 158 4.47 -2.77 22.22
C CYS A 158 4.35 -3.72 23.41
N THR A 159 3.38 -3.46 24.29
CA THR A 159 3.03 -4.34 25.40
C THR A 159 1.54 -4.22 25.67
N TYR A 160 0.89 -5.35 25.85
CA TYR A 160 -0.52 -5.45 26.19
C TYR A 160 -0.69 -5.63 27.71
N LYS A 161 -1.75 -5.02 28.25
CA LYS A 161 -2.28 -5.36 29.58
C LYS A 161 -3.17 -6.59 29.50
N GLU A 162 -3.56 -7.12 30.65
CA GLU A 162 -4.46 -8.29 30.73
C GLU A 162 -5.83 -8.04 30.08
N ASP A 163 -6.30 -6.79 30.05
CA ASP A 163 -7.56 -6.39 29.41
C ASP A 163 -7.44 -6.17 27.89
N GLY A 164 -6.25 -6.40 27.31
CA GLY A 164 -5.97 -6.21 25.89
C GLY A 164 -5.68 -4.76 25.47
N SER A 165 -5.69 -3.80 26.40
CA SER A 165 -5.27 -2.42 26.10
C SER A 165 -3.75 -2.25 26.07
N CYS A 166 -3.27 -1.23 25.37
CA CYS A 166 -1.83 -0.92 25.36
C CYS A 166 -1.35 -0.43 26.73
N ASP A 167 -0.19 -0.93 27.14
CA ASP A 167 0.58 -0.41 28.25
C ASP A 167 1.64 0.58 27.75
N TYR A 168 1.24 1.86 27.64
CA TYR A 168 2.10 2.92 27.09
C TYR A 168 3.26 3.34 28.02
N ILE A 169 3.18 3.04 29.32
CA ILE A 169 4.21 3.45 30.28
C ILE A 169 5.23 2.34 30.55
N LYS A 170 4.94 1.11 30.12
CA LYS A 170 5.83 -0.03 30.31
C LYS A 170 6.93 -0.02 29.28
N ALA A 171 8.15 0.17 29.77
CA ALA A 171 9.35 0.04 28.95
C ALA A 171 9.59 -1.42 28.58
N GLY A 172 10.14 -1.64 27.39
CA GLY A 172 10.46 -2.96 26.84
C GLY A 172 11.07 -2.83 25.45
N ASP A 173 11.43 -3.96 24.85
CA ASP A 173 11.96 -4.07 23.50
C ASP A 173 10.87 -4.07 22.41
N CYS A 174 9.60 -3.89 22.80
CA CYS A 174 8.45 -3.93 21.91
C CYS A 174 8.27 -5.29 21.19
N SER A 175 8.84 -6.38 21.71
CA SER A 175 8.85 -7.67 21.01
C SER A 175 7.46 -8.17 20.63
N ALA A 176 6.47 -8.04 21.51
CA ALA A 176 5.09 -8.48 21.24
C ALA A 176 4.49 -7.76 20.02
N GLY A 177 4.64 -6.43 19.97
CA GLY A 177 4.13 -5.63 18.85
C GLY A 177 4.90 -5.88 17.56
N LEU A 178 6.23 -6.08 17.64
CA LEU A 178 7.04 -6.43 16.47
C LEU A 178 6.72 -7.83 15.93
N ASP A 179 6.46 -8.80 16.81
CA ASP A 179 6.05 -10.15 16.44
C ASP A 179 4.69 -10.13 15.73
N GLU A 180 3.73 -9.38 16.28
CA GLU A 180 2.41 -9.17 15.66
C GLU A 180 2.54 -8.48 14.29
N TYR A 181 3.28 -7.37 14.22
CA TYR A 181 3.52 -6.64 12.96
C TYR A 181 4.18 -7.55 11.91
N SER A 182 5.12 -8.41 12.31
CA SER A 182 5.81 -9.31 11.38
C SER A 182 4.98 -10.51 10.89
N SER A 183 3.93 -10.88 11.62
CA SER A 183 3.15 -12.09 11.35
C SER A 183 1.80 -11.81 10.70
N GLU A 184 1.26 -10.61 10.89
CA GLU A 184 -0.08 -10.22 10.41
C GLU A 184 -0.07 -9.29 9.19
N TYR A 185 1.08 -8.72 8.81
CA TYR A 185 1.30 -7.89 7.61
C TYR A 185 2.05 -8.66 6.53
#